data_AF-A0A432GY23-F1
#
_entry.id   AF-A0A432GY23-F1
#
_cell.length_a   1.000
_cell.length_b   1.000
_cell.length_c   1.000
_cell.angle_alpha   90.00
_cell.angle_beta   90.00
_cell.angle_gamma   90.00
#
_symmetry.space_group_name_H-M   'P 1'
#
loop_
_entity.id
_entity.type
_entity.pdbx_description
1 polymer ?
#
loop_
_entity_poly.entity_id
_entity_poly.type
_entity_poly.pdbx_seq_one_letter_code
_entity_poly.pdbx_strand_id
1 'polypeptide(L)'
;MQVHEPVPSFGTRGIALIAAGWLSVRGGFWIFSAVSSLDTALRWQSQLTDALLGVFCILLAVQLFFGTPGVRVPAVLLFLLHTSIQVHRWAILDASGWSALSTSQRLQIIFDGGISALLAFLLIFCSCKTIAARSAIQHSSDP
;
A
#
# COMPACT_ATOMS: atom_id res chain seq x y z
N MET A 1 -17.44 -28.14 -12.04
CA MET A 1 -16.55 -27.26 -12.84
C MET A 1 -15.53 -26.67 -11.88
N GLN A 2 -14.34 -27.28 -11.77
CA GLN A 2 -13.27 -26.70 -10.95
C GLN A 2 -12.72 -25.50 -11.71
N VAL A 3 -13.00 -24.30 -11.21
CA VAL A 3 -12.32 -23.08 -11.68
C VAL A 3 -10.86 -23.22 -11.27
N HIS A 4 -10.04 -23.76 -12.17
CA HIS A 4 -8.59 -23.75 -11.99
C HIS A 4 -8.15 -22.29 -12.01
N GLU A 5 -7.97 -21.71 -10.83
CA GLU A 5 -7.35 -20.41 -10.74
C GLU A 5 -5.93 -20.53 -11.31
N PRO A 6 -5.56 -19.73 -12.33
CA PRO A 6 -4.21 -19.76 -12.85
C PRO A 6 -3.25 -19.43 -11.73
N VAL A 7 -2.30 -20.32 -11.48
CA VAL A 7 -1.25 -20.15 -10.47
C VAL A 7 -0.56 -18.82 -10.76
N PRO A 8 -0.52 -17.87 -9.80
CA PRO A 8 0.07 -16.57 -10.05
C PRO A 8 1.54 -16.74 -10.47
N SER A 9 1.93 -16.03 -11.52
CA SER A 9 3.31 -16.05 -12.02
C SER A 9 4.29 -15.71 -10.89
N PHE A 10 5.52 -16.27 -10.96
CA PHE A 10 6.55 -16.02 -9.96
C PHE A 10 6.79 -14.52 -9.72
N GLY A 11 6.73 -13.71 -10.78
CA GLY A 11 6.82 -12.25 -10.70
C GLY A 11 5.67 -11.60 -9.91
N THR A 12 4.43 -12.06 -10.10
CA THR A 12 3.27 -11.55 -9.36
C THR A 12 3.34 -11.87 -7.86
N ARG A 13 3.84 -13.07 -7.50
CA ARG A 13 4.08 -13.43 -6.10
C ARG A 13 5.20 -12.59 -5.47
N GLY A 14 6.30 -12.38 -6.20
CA GLY A 14 7.40 -11.52 -5.74
C GLY A 14 6.95 -10.09 -5.44
N ILE A 15 6.17 -9.49 -6.34
CA ILE A 15 5.62 -8.13 -6.14
C ILE A 15 4.69 -8.08 -4.92
N ALA A 16 3.83 -9.09 -4.72
CA ALA A 16 2.95 -9.16 -3.57
C ALA A 16 3.73 -9.27 -2.24
N LEU A 17 4.84 -10.02 -2.22
CA LEU A 17 5.71 -10.13 -1.05
C LEU A 17 6.44 -8.83 -0.75
N ILE A 18 6.94 -8.13 -1.77
CA ILE A 18 7.57 -6.80 -1.60
C ILE A 18 6.53 -5.80 -1.06
N ALA A 19 5.31 -5.83 -1.61
CA ALA A 19 4.21 -5.01 -1.11
C ALA A 19 3.86 -5.33 0.35
N ALA A 20 3.81 -6.61 0.73
CA ALA A 20 3.59 -7.03 2.11
C ALA A 20 4.71 -6.56 3.05
N GLY A 21 5.97 -6.64 2.61
CA GLY A 21 7.11 -6.13 3.36
C GLY A 21 7.02 -4.63 3.59
N TRP A 22 6.71 -3.87 2.53
CA TRP A 22 6.56 -2.42 2.62
C TRP A 22 5.40 -2.00 3.53
N LEU A 23 4.24 -2.67 3.42
CA LEU A 23 3.10 -2.47 4.33
C LEU A 23 3.46 -2.76 5.78
N SER A 24 4.25 -3.81 6.04
CA SER A 24 4.70 -4.15 7.39
C SER A 24 5.57 -3.04 8.00
N VAL A 25 6.53 -2.53 7.23
CA VAL A 25 7.42 -1.44 7.68
C VAL A 25 6.63 -0.16 7.94
N ARG A 26 5.77 0.25 7.00
CA ARG A 26 4.95 1.46 7.16
C ARG A 26 3.91 1.33 8.27
N GLY A 27 3.30 0.16 8.41
CA GLY A 27 2.36 -0.14 9.50
C GLY A 27 3.04 -0.02 10.87
N GLY A 28 4.24 -0.59 11.01
CA GLY A 28 5.05 -0.44 12.21
C GLY A 28 5.41 1.01 12.51
N PHE A 29 5.77 1.81 11.49
CA PHE A 29 6.09 3.22 11.67
C PHE A 29 4.89 4.05 12.15
N TRP A 30 3.69 3.79 11.65
CA TRP A 30 2.47 4.46 12.10
C TRP A 30 2.07 4.09 13.52
N ILE A 31 2.17 2.80 13.88
CA ILE A 31 1.95 2.35 15.26
C ILE A 31 2.98 3.01 16.19
N PHE A 32 4.26 2.98 15.82
CA PHE A 32 5.32 3.61 16.61
C PHE A 32 5.07 5.10 16.80
N SER A 33 4.73 5.82 15.73
CA SER A 33 4.45 7.26 15.79
C SER A 33 3.25 7.59 16.68
N ALA A 34 2.21 6.75 16.65
CA ALA A 34 1.04 6.90 17.50
C ALA A 34 1.36 6.68 18.98
N VAL A 35 2.21 5.70 19.30
CA VAL A 35 2.60 5.37 20.68
C VAL A 35 3.64 6.36 21.23
N SER A 36 4.58 6.83 20.41
CA SER A 36 5.66 7.72 20.86
C SER A 36 5.21 9.16 21.08
N SER A 37 4.13 9.59 20.42
CA SER A 37 3.68 10.99 20.41
C SER A 37 2.65 11.25 21.51
N LEU A 38 3.00 11.02 22.78
CA LEU A 38 2.06 10.98 23.91
C LEU A 38 1.75 12.37 24.52
N ASP A 39 1.48 13.37 23.67
CA ASP A 39 1.26 14.77 24.12
C ASP A 39 -0.13 15.32 23.76
N THR A 40 -0.90 15.65 24.81
CA THR A 40 -2.16 16.44 24.89
C THR A 40 -3.47 15.86 24.35
N ALA A 41 -4.56 16.14 25.09
CA ALA A 41 -5.93 15.63 24.91
C ALA A 41 -6.59 15.93 23.54
N LEU A 42 -6.08 16.90 22.76
CA LEU A 42 -6.56 17.18 21.39
C LEU A 42 -5.97 16.25 20.32
N ARG A 43 -4.90 15.50 20.60
CA ARG A 43 -4.19 14.64 19.62
C ARG A 43 -4.60 13.17 19.64
N TRP A 44 -5.46 12.78 20.59
CA TRP A 44 -5.91 11.39 20.75
C TRP A 44 -6.57 10.83 19.48
N GLN A 45 -7.39 11.63 18.79
CA GLN A 45 -8.08 11.19 17.56
C GLN A 45 -7.10 10.91 16.42
N SER A 46 -6.08 11.76 16.24
CA SER A 46 -5.03 11.53 15.23
C SER A 46 -4.17 10.32 15.58
N GLN A 47 -3.80 10.14 16.84
CA GLN A 47 -3.02 8.98 17.30
C GLN A 47 -3.78 7.67 17.10
N LEU A 48 -5.07 7.64 17.45
CA LEU A 48 -5.92 6.48 17.25
C LEU A 48 -6.04 6.15 15.76
N THR A 49 -6.21 7.16 14.91
CA THR A 49 -6.27 6.98 13.45
C THR A 49 -4.96 6.39 12.92
N ASP A 50 -3.81 6.94 13.33
CA ASP A 50 -2.49 6.44 12.93
C ASP A 50 -2.27 4.99 13.41
N ALA A 51 -2.64 4.68 14.65
CA ALA A 51 -2.53 3.32 15.19
C ALA A 51 -3.42 2.32 14.44
N LEU A 52 -4.69 2.67 14.21
CA LEU A 52 -5.63 1.82 13.46
C LEU A 52 -5.17 1.59 12.03
N LEU A 53 -4.69 2.65 11.38
CA LEU A 53 -4.18 2.57 10.01
C LEU A 53 -2.91 1.70 9.97
N GLY A 54 -2.04 1.81 10.97
CA GLY A 54 -0.87 0.95 11.12
C GLY A 54 -1.22 -0.52 11.34
N VAL A 55 -2.19 -0.82 12.21
CA VAL A 55 -2.70 -2.19 12.41
C VAL A 55 -3.32 -2.73 11.11
N PHE A 56 -4.10 -1.91 10.42
CA PHE A 56 -4.71 -2.29 9.15
C PHE A 56 -3.65 -2.63 8.09
N CYS A 57 -2.57 -1.87 7.99
CA CYS A 57 -1.41 -2.20 7.13
C CYS A 57 -0.82 -3.57 7.46
N ILE A 58 -0.62 -3.87 8.74
CA ILE A 58 -0.04 -5.15 9.19
C ILE A 58 -0.97 -6.32 8.84
N LEU A 59 -2.27 -6.19 9.11
CA LEU A 59 -3.25 -7.21 8.76
C LEU A 59 -3.30 -7.45 7.25
N LEU A 60 -3.19 -6.39 6.46
CA LEU A 60 -3.19 -6.45 5.01
C LEU A 60 -1.90 -7.07 4.46
N ALA A 61 -0.76 -6.78 5.08
CA ALA A 61 0.52 -7.41 4.78
C ALA A 61 0.47 -8.92 5.03
N VAL A 62 -0.09 -9.35 6.16
CA VAL A 62 -0.28 -10.77 6.49
C VAL A 62 -1.17 -11.45 5.46
N GLN A 63 -2.29 -10.84 5.10
CA GLN A 63 -3.19 -11.39 4.09
C GLN A 63 -2.54 -11.49 2.70
N LEU A 64 -1.72 -10.51 2.32
CA LEU A 64 -0.90 -10.55 1.08
C LEU A 64 0.15 -11.64 1.13
N PHE A 65 0.80 -11.83 2.28
CA PHE A 65 1.84 -12.85 2.48
C PHE A 65 1.27 -14.27 2.31
N PHE A 66 0.10 -14.54 2.88
CA PHE A 66 -0.60 -15.82 2.72
C PHE A 66 -1.35 -15.95 1.38
N GLY A 67 -1.37 -14.90 0.55
CA GLY A 67 -1.99 -14.94 -0.78
C GLY A 67 -3.52 -14.99 -0.74
N THR A 68 -4.14 -14.34 0.25
CA THR A 68 -5.59 -14.31 0.42
C THR A 68 -6.26 -13.72 -0.83
N PRO A 69 -7.26 -14.40 -1.43
CA PRO A 69 -7.94 -13.88 -2.62
C PRO A 69 -8.65 -12.55 -2.31
N GLY A 70 -8.60 -11.61 -3.25
CA GLY A 70 -9.23 -10.28 -3.12
C GLY A 70 -8.41 -9.22 -2.36
N VAL A 71 -7.36 -9.59 -1.62
CA VAL A 71 -6.57 -8.66 -0.78
C VAL A 71 -5.79 -7.58 -1.56
N ARG A 72 -5.55 -7.79 -2.87
CA ARG A 72 -4.74 -6.88 -3.68
C ARG A 72 -5.40 -5.50 -3.84
N VAL A 73 -6.72 -5.44 -3.96
CA VAL A 73 -7.46 -4.19 -4.12
C VAL A 73 -7.30 -3.28 -2.89
N PRO A 74 -7.57 -3.75 -1.65
CA PRO A 74 -7.35 -2.91 -0.47
C PRO A 74 -5.88 -2.50 -0.32
N ALA A 75 -4.91 -3.34 -0.72
CA ALA A 75 -3.49 -2.97 -0.70
C ALA A 75 -3.17 -1.82 -1.66
N VAL A 76 -3.69 -1.87 -2.89
CA VAL A 76 -3.56 -0.78 -3.86
C VAL A 76 -4.17 0.51 -3.34
N LEU A 77 -5.40 0.44 -2.80
CA LEU A 77 -6.08 1.61 -2.25
C LEU A 77 -5.27 2.26 -1.13
N LEU A 78 -4.70 1.45 -0.24
CA LEU A 78 -3.92 1.95 0.88
C LEU A 78 -2.60 2.60 0.44
N PHE A 79 -1.92 2.05 -0.57
CA PHE A 79 -0.75 2.70 -1.15
C PHE A 79 -1.07 4.02 -1.84
N LEU A 80 -2.17 4.07 -2.61
CA LEU A 80 -2.61 5.31 -3.25
C LEU A 80 -3.02 6.36 -2.21
N LEU A 81 -3.69 5.94 -1.14
CA LEU A 81 -4.02 6.81 0.00
C LEU A 81 -2.74 7.35 0.66
N HIS A 82 -1.73 6.51 0.87
CA HIS A 82 -0.48 6.95 1.45
C HIS A 82 0.21 8.00 0.58
N THR A 83 0.34 7.75 -0.72
CA THR A 83 0.93 8.71 -1.66
C THR A 83 0.10 10.00 -1.73
N SER A 84 -1.23 9.92 -1.76
CA SER A 84 -2.09 11.09 -1.85
C SER A 84 -2.01 11.96 -0.60
N ILE A 85 -1.90 11.38 0.59
CA ILE A 85 -1.67 12.11 1.84
C ILE A 85 -0.35 12.88 1.78
N GLN A 86 0.74 12.25 1.31
CA GLN A 86 2.05 12.91 1.21
C GLN A 86 1.99 14.09 0.22
N VAL A 87 1.41 13.88 -0.96
CA VAL A 87 1.25 14.94 -1.97
C VAL A 87 0.36 16.06 -1.44
N HIS A 88 -0.78 15.73 -0.85
CA HIS A 88 -1.71 16.73 -0.35
C HIS A 88 -1.10 17.56 0.78
N ARG A 89 -0.40 16.92 1.71
CA ARG A 89 0.25 17.62 2.81
C ARG A 89 1.35 18.57 2.34
N TRP A 90 2.25 18.10 1.48
CA TRP A 90 3.47 18.84 1.16
C TRP A 90 3.40 19.67 -0.11
N ALA A 91 2.51 19.37 -1.04
CA ALA A 91 2.33 20.14 -2.27
C ALA A 91 1.14 21.11 -2.20
N ILE A 92 0.13 20.83 -1.36
CA ILE A 92 -1.12 21.62 -1.33
C ILE A 92 -1.26 22.39 -0.01
N LEU A 93 -1.28 21.70 1.14
CA LEU A 93 -1.59 22.34 2.43
C LEU A 93 -0.41 23.12 3.02
N ASP A 94 0.80 22.56 2.98
CA ASP A 94 1.99 23.14 3.60
C ASP A 94 3.17 23.22 2.63
N ALA A 95 2.92 23.81 1.46
CA ALA A 95 3.94 24.03 0.44
C ALA A 95 5.09 24.92 0.93
N SER A 96 4.80 25.86 1.83
CA SER A 96 5.84 26.66 2.51
C SER A 96 6.71 25.81 3.44
N GLY A 97 6.10 24.91 4.22
CA GLY A 97 6.82 24.01 5.13
C GLY A 97 7.71 23.02 4.42
N TRP A 98 7.40 22.67 3.16
CA TRP A 98 8.30 21.87 2.31
C TRP A 98 9.70 22.48 2.21
N SER A 99 9.78 23.81 2.02
CA SER A 99 11.05 24.53 1.93
C SER A 99 11.81 24.63 3.25
N ALA A 100 11.15 24.39 4.38
CA ALA A 100 11.75 24.37 5.72
C ALA A 100 12.32 22.99 6.10
N LEU A 101 11.91 21.92 5.42
CA LEU A 101 12.46 20.58 5.64
C LEU A 101 13.91 20.49 5.18
N SER A 102 14.71 19.68 5.85
CA SER A 102 16.05 19.34 5.39
C SER A 102 16.00 18.50 4.11
N THR A 103 17.10 18.49 3.34
CA THR A 103 17.20 17.70 2.11
C THR A 103 16.93 16.21 2.35
N SER A 104 17.41 15.66 3.47
CA SER A 104 17.18 14.24 3.82
C SER A 104 15.70 13.95 4.10
N GLN A 105 14.99 14.84 4.79
CA GLN A 105 13.56 14.69 5.06
C GLN A 105 12.73 14.74 3.78
N ARG A 106 13.06 15.66 2.86
CA ARG A 106 12.38 15.72 1.55
C ARG A 106 12.59 14.46 0.73
N LEU A 107 13.82 13.96 0.68
CA LEU A 107 14.14 12.70 0.00
C LEU A 107 13.38 11.53 0.60
N GLN A 108 13.29 11.46 1.93
CA GLN A 108 12.50 10.43 2.62
C GLN A 108 11.02 10.48 2.22
N ILE A 109 10.41 11.67 2.19
CA ILE A 109 9.00 11.83 1.79
C ILE A 109 8.78 11.41 0.33
N ILE A 110 9.66 11.83 -0.58
CA ILE A 110 9.59 11.46 -2.00
C ILE A 110 9.75 9.94 -2.16
N PHE A 111 10.70 9.35 -1.44
CA PHE A 111 10.97 7.93 -1.51
C PHE A 111 9.80 7.09 -0.97
N ASP A 112 9.27 7.46 0.19
CA ASP A 112 8.14 6.76 0.82
C ASP A 112 6.87 6.85 -0.05
N GLY A 113 6.57 8.05 -0.55
CA GLY A 113 5.43 8.27 -1.46
C GLY A 113 5.62 7.58 -2.80
N GLY A 114 6.85 7.61 -3.34
CA GLY A 114 7.22 7.02 -4.62
C GLY A 114 7.19 5.49 -4.62
N ILE A 115 7.73 4.84 -3.59
CA ILE A 115 7.65 3.38 -3.44
C ILE A 115 6.19 2.94 -3.35
N SER A 116 5.38 3.65 -2.55
CA SER A 116 3.96 3.32 -2.40
C SER A 116 3.23 3.43 -3.74
N ALA A 117 3.47 4.50 -4.51
CA ALA A 117 2.90 4.67 -5.84
C ALA A 117 3.36 3.58 -6.83
N LEU A 118 4.65 3.25 -6.82
CA LEU A 118 5.22 2.21 -7.67
C LEU A 118 4.60 0.84 -7.36
N LEU A 119 4.49 0.47 -6.08
CA LEU A 119 3.89 -0.79 -5.66
C LEU A 119 2.40 -0.86 -5.99
N ALA A 120 1.66 0.25 -5.85
CA ALA A 120 0.28 0.33 -6.30
C ALA A 120 0.18 0.04 -7.81
N PHE A 121 1.00 0.71 -8.63
CA PHE A 121 1.02 0.51 -10.07
C PHE A 121 1.37 -0.93 -10.46
N LEU A 122 2.41 -1.52 -9.84
CA LEU A 122 2.82 -2.90 -10.09
C LEU A 122 1.73 -3.91 -9.72
N LEU A 123 1.03 -3.70 -8.60
CA LEU A 123 -0.08 -4.55 -8.18
C LEU A 123 -1.29 -4.44 -9.11
N ILE A 124 -1.62 -3.24 -9.58
CA ILE A 124 -2.66 -3.02 -10.60
C ILE A 124 -2.28 -3.75 -11.88
N PHE A 125 -1.07 -3.51 -12.39
CA PHE A 125 -0.58 -4.13 -13.61
C PHE A 125 -0.62 -5.67 -13.54
N CYS A 126 -0.18 -6.24 -12.42
CA CYS A 126 -0.26 -7.69 -12.18
C CYS A 126 -1.70 -8.21 -12.15
N SER A 127 -2.62 -7.45 -11.53
CA SER A 127 -4.03 -7.81 -11.44
C SER A 127 -4.70 -7.77 -12.82
N CYS A 128 -4.47 -6.73 -13.61
CA CYS A 128 -4.96 -6.62 -14.99
C CYS A 128 -4.43 -7.75 -15.88
N LYS A 129 -3.14 -8.09 -15.80
CA LYS A 129 -2.58 -9.23 -16.54
C LYS A 129 -3.23 -10.54 -16.15
N THR A 130 -3.50 -10.75 -14.87
CA THR A 130 -4.16 -11.98 -14.39
C THR A 130 -5.59 -12.07 -14.92
N ILE A 131 -6.33 -10.95 -14.95
CA ILE A 131 -7.70 -10.90 -15.46
C ILE A 131 -7.71 -11.16 -16.99
N ALA A 132 -6.85 -10.50 -17.74
CA ALA A 132 -6.74 -10.67 -19.19
C ALA A 132 -6.38 -12.12 -19.59
N ALA A 133 -5.50 -12.77 -18.82
CA ALA A 133 -5.18 -14.19 -19.03
C ALA A 133 -6.38 -15.10 -18.76
N ARG A 134 -7.20 -14.82 -17.73
CA ARG A 134 -8.41 -15.58 -17.43
C ARG A 134 -9.47 -15.43 -18.54
N SER A 135 -9.69 -14.22 -19.03
CA SER A 135 -10.67 -13.98 -20.10
C SER A 135 -10.28 -14.64 -21.43
N ALA A 136 -8.98 -14.68 -21.76
CA ALA A 136 -8.51 -15.35 -22.97
C ALA A 136 -8.74 -16.87 -22.95
N ILE A 137 -8.56 -17.51 -21.79
CA ILE A 137 -8.81 -18.96 -21.62
C ILE A 137 -10.31 -19.27 -21.77
N GLN A 138 -11.20 -18.45 -21.20
CA GLN A 138 -12.65 -18.63 -21.36
C GLN A 138 -13.09 -18.51 -22.83
N HIS A 139 -12.60 -17.51 -23.57
CA HIS A 139 -12.94 -17.37 -24.99
C HIS A 139 -12.41 -18.48 -25.89
N SER A 140 -11.31 -19.16 -25.52
CA SER A 140 -10.82 -20.33 -26.26
C SER A 140 -11.57 -21.63 -25.96
N SER A 141 -12.43 -21.63 -24.94
CA SER A 141 -13.17 -22.82 -24.48
C SER A 141 -14.68 -22.77 -24.77
N ASP A 142 -15.17 -21.66 -25.33
CA ASP A 142 -16.49 -21.60 -25.96
C ASP A 142 -16.36 -21.98 -27.45
N PRO A 143 -16.90 -23.14 -27.89
CA PRO A 143 -16.87 -23.58 -29.29
C PRO A 143 -17.84 -22.81 -30.20
#